data_AF-A0A1L5PAD7-F1
#
_entry.id   AF-A0A1L5PAD7-F1
#
_cell.length_a   1.000
_cell.length_b   1.000
_cell.length_c   1.000
_cell.angle_alpha   90.00
_cell.angle_beta   90.00
_cell.angle_gamma   90.00
#
_symmetry.space_group_name_H-M   'P 1'
#
loop_
_entity.id
_entity.type
_entity.pdbx_description
1 polymer ?
#
loop_
_entity_poly.entity_id
_entity_poly.type
_entity_poly.pdbx_seq_one_letter_code
_entity_poly.pdbx_strand_id
1 'polypeptide(L)'
;MLLPDEVATTLVRGRKQPSDLHGYKIVSVRLREAEFDAFSEQASTLGLTNNMALRIAARRIGGFLEVNDGTQDCLEEMIRTIGDISRKIADLNDSYTKSGKVDMKEFEALHASFGYKFARLDATLMSMLNVARRRLDGRLQLTDAAKSMMPEADRSFGKV
;
A
#
# COMPACT_ATOMS: atom_id res chain seq x y z
N MET A 1 8.97 -50.10 30.59
CA MET A 1 8.21 -48.85 30.41
C MET A 1 8.83 -48.09 29.26
N LEU A 2 8.09 -47.95 28.16
CA LEU A 2 8.46 -47.22 26.94
C LEU A 2 7.31 -46.26 26.66
N LEU A 3 7.60 -44.96 26.61
CA LEU A 3 6.80 -43.91 25.96
C LEU A 3 7.76 -42.77 25.53
N PRO A 4 7.46 -42.05 24.43
CA PRO A 4 8.39 -41.89 23.32
C PRO A 4 8.86 -40.44 23.06
N ASP A 5 9.87 -40.35 22.19
CA ASP A 5 10.40 -39.16 21.52
C ASP A 5 9.32 -38.32 20.82
N GLU A 6 8.79 -37.27 21.46
CA GLU A 6 8.27 -36.08 20.76
C GLU A 6 8.41 -34.87 21.69
N VAL A 7 9.28 -33.92 21.34
CA VAL A 7 9.01 -32.48 21.12
C VAL A 7 10.37 -31.82 20.90
N ALA A 8 11.00 -32.14 19.78
CA ALA A 8 12.04 -31.29 19.20
C ALA A 8 11.47 -30.69 17.93
N THR A 9 10.43 -29.86 18.08
CA THR A 9 9.97 -28.94 17.03
C THR A 9 11.15 -28.05 16.67
N THR A 10 11.91 -28.49 15.69
CA THR A 10 13.01 -27.74 15.09
C THR A 10 12.33 -26.64 14.28
N LEU A 11 11.98 -25.55 14.97
CA LEU A 11 11.77 -24.26 14.34
C LEU A 11 13.10 -23.90 13.68
N VAL A 12 13.26 -24.31 12.42
CA VAL A 12 14.28 -23.76 11.51
C VAL A 12 13.87 -22.31 11.29
N ARG A 13 14.20 -21.47 12.27
CA ARG A 13 14.17 -20.02 12.17
C ARG A 13 15.34 -19.68 11.26
N GLY A 14 15.13 -19.82 9.95
CA GLY A 14 16.12 -19.50 8.94
C GLY A 14 16.68 -18.12 9.24
N ARG A 15 18.00 -18.05 9.49
CA ARG A 15 18.74 -16.78 9.55
C ARG A 15 18.34 -15.99 8.31
N LYS A 16 17.60 -14.89 8.50
CA LYS A 16 17.36 -13.92 7.42
C LYS A 16 18.74 -13.40 7.02
N GLN A 17 19.25 -13.88 5.88
CA GLN A 17 20.40 -13.24 5.25
C GLN A 17 20.06 -11.75 5.09
N PRO A 18 21.01 -10.83 5.34
CA PRO A 18 20.80 -9.43 5.05
C PRO A 18 20.44 -9.31 3.57
N SER A 19 19.19 -8.89 3.30
CA SER A 19 18.71 -8.66 1.95
C SER A 19 19.43 -7.44 1.41
N ASP A 20 20.17 -7.62 0.31
CA ASP A 20 20.65 -6.51 -0.50
C ASP A 20 19.45 -5.63 -0.90
N LEU A 21 19.45 -4.37 -0.46
CA LEU A 21 18.38 -3.41 -0.71
C LEU A 21 18.23 -3.06 -2.19
N HIS A 22 19.26 -3.32 -2.99
CA HIS A 22 19.29 -3.06 -4.44
C HIS A 22 19.32 -4.34 -5.29
N GLY A 23 19.41 -5.51 -4.65
CA GLY A 23 19.53 -6.80 -5.31
C GLY A 23 18.21 -7.30 -5.87
N TYR A 24 18.22 -7.78 -7.11
CA TYR A 24 17.08 -8.45 -7.72
C TYR A 24 17.09 -9.96 -7.42
N LYS A 25 15.90 -10.53 -7.22
CA LYS A 25 15.67 -11.98 -7.22
C LYS A 25 14.71 -12.34 -8.33
N ILE A 26 14.94 -13.48 -8.97
CA ILE A 26 14.11 -13.98 -10.07
C ILE A 26 13.03 -14.90 -9.50
N VAL A 27 11.79 -14.68 -9.93
CA VAL A 27 10.64 -15.56 -9.67
C VAL A 27 10.10 -16.00 -11.02
N SER A 28 9.96 -17.30 -11.22
CA SER A 28 9.45 -17.88 -12.48
C SER A 28 8.05 -18.44 -12.26
N VAL A 29 7.14 -18.16 -13.20
CA VAL A 29 5.76 -18.64 -13.20
C VAL A 29 5.53 -19.45 -14.47
N ARG A 30 4.86 -20.61 -14.34
CA ARG A 30 4.40 -21.40 -15.48
C ARG A 30 2.93 -21.09 -15.72
N LEU A 31 2.60 -20.70 -16.93
CA LEU A 31 1.23 -20.45 -17.39
C LEU A 31 0.92 -21.45 -18.51
N ARG A 32 -0.35 -21.85 -18.60
CA ARG A 32 -0.86 -22.49 -19.82
C ARG A 32 -0.85 -21.47 -20.95
N GLU A 33 -0.80 -21.94 -22.19
CA GLU A 33 -0.77 -21.08 -23.37
C GLU A 33 -1.92 -20.05 -23.38
N ALA A 34 -3.16 -20.50 -23.15
CA ALA A 34 -4.31 -19.61 -23.06
C ALA A 34 -4.24 -18.58 -21.91
N GLU A 35 -3.62 -18.94 -20.78
CA GLU A 35 -3.42 -18.02 -19.65
C GLU A 35 -2.36 -16.96 -19.99
N PHE A 36 -1.30 -17.37 -20.68
CA PHE A 36 -0.25 -16.48 -21.16
C PHE A 36 -0.81 -15.48 -22.18
N ASP A 37 -1.56 -15.94 -23.17
CA ASP A 37 -2.09 -15.08 -24.23
C ASP A 37 -3.04 -14.03 -23.65
N ALA A 38 -3.99 -14.45 -22.80
CA ALA A 38 -4.91 -13.54 -22.13
C ALA A 38 -4.19 -12.51 -21.24
N PHE A 39 -3.18 -12.95 -20.49
CA PHE A 39 -2.38 -12.05 -19.66
C PHE A 39 -1.56 -11.07 -20.50
N SER A 40 -0.94 -11.55 -21.59
CA SER A 40 -0.09 -10.75 -22.47
C SER A 40 -0.90 -9.69 -23.21
N GLU A 41 -2.11 -10.03 -23.66
CA GLU A 41 -3.04 -9.07 -24.26
C GLU A 41 -3.38 -7.95 -23.27
N GLN A 42 -3.79 -8.30 -22.04
CA GLN A 42 -4.11 -7.33 -20.99
C GLN A 42 -2.91 -6.44 -20.64
N ALA A 43 -1.71 -7.01 -20.52
CA ALA A 43 -0.50 -6.22 -20.25
C ALA A 43 -0.19 -5.25 -21.40
N SER A 44 -0.31 -5.71 -22.64
CA SER A 44 0.02 -4.93 -23.84
C SER A 44 -0.93 -3.75 -24.07
N THR A 45 -2.24 -3.91 -23.79
CA THR A 45 -3.22 -2.82 -23.90
C THR A 45 -2.93 -1.66 -22.93
N LEU A 46 -2.18 -1.94 -21.86
CA LEU A 46 -1.71 -0.96 -20.88
C LEU A 46 -0.26 -0.51 -21.14
N GLY A 47 0.37 -0.93 -22.24
CA GLY A 47 1.75 -0.59 -22.58
C GLY A 47 2.80 -1.26 -21.68
N LEU A 48 2.45 -2.34 -20.98
CA LEU A 48 3.32 -3.05 -20.06
C LEU A 48 3.92 -4.31 -20.70
N THR A 49 5.16 -4.63 -20.34
CA THR A 49 5.71 -5.96 -20.59
C THR A 49 5.16 -6.96 -19.57
N ASN A 50 5.08 -8.25 -19.93
CA ASN A 50 4.61 -9.31 -19.04
C ASN A 50 5.39 -9.34 -17.71
N ASN A 51 6.71 -9.13 -17.75
CA ASN A 51 7.55 -9.04 -16.56
C ASN A 51 7.23 -7.82 -15.69
N MET A 52 6.90 -6.68 -16.30
CA MET A 52 6.50 -5.47 -15.55
C MET A 52 5.14 -5.69 -14.88
N ALA A 53 4.17 -6.24 -15.59
CA ALA A 53 2.86 -6.55 -15.05
C ALA A 53 2.94 -7.55 -13.88
N LEU A 54 3.75 -8.62 -14.01
CA LEU A 54 4.01 -9.58 -12.92
C LEU A 54 4.71 -8.93 -11.72
N ARG A 55 5.67 -8.03 -11.97
CA ARG A 55 6.37 -7.28 -10.91
C ARG A 55 5.42 -6.37 -10.13
N ILE A 56 4.51 -5.69 -10.83
CA ILE A 56 3.45 -4.86 -10.22
C ILE A 56 2.52 -5.75 -9.37
N ALA A 57 2.03 -6.86 -9.93
CA ALA A 57 1.18 -7.79 -9.19
C ALA A 57 1.86 -8.32 -7.91
N ALA A 58 3.12 -8.76 -8.02
CA ALA A 58 3.90 -9.25 -6.88
C ALA A 58 4.11 -8.17 -5.80
N ARG A 59 4.35 -6.91 -6.21
CA ARG A 59 4.50 -5.78 -5.28
C ARG A 59 3.20 -5.47 -4.54
N ARG A 60 2.08 -5.43 -5.25
CA ARG A 60 0.75 -5.21 -4.67
C ARG A 60 0.38 -6.28 -3.65
N ILE A 61 0.55 -7.55 -4.02
CA ILE A 61 0.33 -8.69 -3.13
C ILE A 61 1.26 -8.62 -1.90
N GLY A 62 2.52 -8.22 -2.09
CA GLY A 62 3.48 -8.01 -1.01
C GLY A 62 3.23 -6.76 -0.15
N GLY A 63 2.19 -5.98 -0.44
CA GLY A 63 1.84 -4.75 0.24
C GLY A 63 2.86 -3.62 0.07
N PHE A 64 3.68 -3.67 -0.98
CA PHE A 64 4.63 -2.59 -1.29
C PHE A 64 3.89 -1.35 -1.79
N LEU A 65 4.40 -0.17 -1.44
CA LEU A 65 3.87 1.10 -1.95
C LEU A 65 4.26 1.25 -3.41
N GLU A 66 3.26 1.26 -4.27
CA GLU A 66 3.37 1.83 -5.60
C GLU A 66 2.89 3.27 -5.46
N VAL A 67 3.81 4.23 -5.53
CA VAL A 67 3.44 5.63 -5.68
C VAL A 67 2.80 5.72 -7.05
N ASN A 68 1.47 5.75 -7.10
CA ASN A 68 0.74 6.06 -8.32
C ASN A 68 0.84 7.56 -8.57
N ASP A 69 0.90 7.99 -9.83
CA ASP A 69 0.98 9.39 -10.23
C ASP A 69 -0.16 10.21 -9.60
N GLY A 70 -1.39 9.66 -9.56
CA GLY A 70 -2.52 10.32 -8.90
C GLY A 70 -2.37 10.50 -7.38
N THR A 71 -1.57 9.66 -6.72
CA THR A 71 -1.25 9.80 -5.30
C THR A 71 -0.23 10.92 -5.07
N GLN A 72 0.74 11.04 -5.97
CA GLN A 72 1.72 12.13 -5.95
C GLN A 72 1.04 13.47 -6.27
N ASP A 73 0.21 13.53 -7.30
CA ASP A 73 -0.56 14.73 -7.66
C ASP A 73 -1.43 15.22 -6.51
N CYS A 74 -2.09 14.29 -5.81
CA CYS A 74 -2.93 14.58 -4.65
C CYS A 74 -2.10 15.16 -3.48
N LEU A 75 -0.89 14.64 -3.24
CA LEU A 75 0.02 15.18 -2.24
C LEU A 75 0.54 16.56 -2.64
N GLU A 76 0.94 16.75 -3.89
CA GLU A 76 1.41 18.04 -4.40
C GLU A 76 0.33 19.12 -4.31
N GLU A 77 -0.92 18.79 -4.67
CA GLU A 77 -2.07 19.68 -4.53
C GLU A 77 -2.31 20.08 -3.06
N MET A 78 -2.23 19.11 -2.14
CA MET A 78 -2.40 19.38 -0.70
C MET A 78 -1.29 20.29 -0.16
N ILE A 79 -0.03 20.04 -0.52
CA ILE A 79 1.11 20.87 -0.11
C ILE A 79 0.96 22.30 -0.64
N ARG A 80 0.58 22.47 -1.92
CA ARG A 80 0.33 23.78 -2.52
C ARG A 80 -0.78 24.52 -1.78
N THR A 81 -1.91 23.85 -1.56
CA THR A 81 -3.08 24.44 -0.87
C THR A 81 -2.74 24.85 0.56
N ILE A 82 -2.02 24.01 1.31
CA ILE A 82 -1.58 24.33 2.68
C ILE A 82 -0.65 25.56 2.65
N GLY A 83 0.28 25.62 1.68
CA GLY A 83 1.15 26.77 1.50
C GLY A 83 0.39 28.06 1.20
N ASP A 84 -0.66 28.01 0.38
CA ASP A 84 -1.53 29.16 0.10
C ASP A 84 -2.28 29.64 1.35
N ILE A 85 -2.84 28.71 2.13
CA ILE A 85 -3.55 29.06 3.36
C ILE A 85 -2.60 29.69 4.37
N SER A 86 -1.40 29.13 4.55
CA SER A 86 -0.37 29.68 5.45
C SER A 86 0.05 31.10 5.04
N ARG A 87 0.19 31.39 3.74
CA ARG A 87 0.48 32.75 3.24
C ARG A 87 -0.64 33.72 3.60
N LYS A 88 -1.91 33.35 3.37
CA LYS A 88 -3.06 34.20 3.70
C LYS A 88 -3.17 34.49 5.21
N ILE A 89 -2.86 33.50 6.05
CA ILE A 89 -2.81 33.71 7.51
C ILE A 89 -1.69 34.69 7.88
N ALA A 90 -0.52 34.59 7.24
CA ALA A 90 0.57 35.53 7.46
C ALA A 90 0.20 36.96 7.01
N ASP A 91 -0.46 37.12 5.86
CA ASP A 91 -0.93 38.42 5.35
C ASP A 91 -1.95 39.08 6.29
N LEU A 92 -2.84 38.28 6.89
CA LEU A 92 -3.77 38.73 7.94
C LEU A 92 -3.04 39.20 9.19
N ASN A 93 -2.02 38.47 9.63
CA ASN A 93 -1.20 38.84 10.78
C ASN A 93 -0.41 40.13 10.53
N ASP A 94 0.13 40.31 9.33
CA ASP A 94 0.80 41.55 8.92
C ASP A 94 -0.16 42.73 8.85
N SER A 95 -1.37 42.51 8.33
CA SER A 95 -2.43 43.51 8.25
C SER A 95 -2.93 43.92 9.64
N TYR A 96 -3.03 42.96 10.57
CA TYR A 96 -3.30 43.23 11.99
C TYR A 96 -2.21 44.09 12.61
N THR A 97 -0.94 43.69 12.44
CA THR A 97 0.20 44.40 13.02
C THR A 97 0.27 45.85 12.52
N LYS A 98 -0.16 46.12 11.28
CA LYS A 98 -0.20 47.46 10.69
C LYS A 98 -1.44 48.29 11.06
N SER A 99 -2.61 47.67 11.18
CA SER A 99 -3.88 48.39 11.31
C SER A 99 -4.57 48.25 12.67
N GLY A 100 -4.10 47.32 13.51
CA GLY A 100 -4.72 46.93 14.78
C GLY A 100 -6.07 46.21 14.64
N LYS A 101 -6.54 45.95 13.42
CA LYS A 101 -7.83 45.30 13.13
C LYS A 101 -7.60 43.98 12.40
N VAL A 102 -8.32 42.94 12.81
CA VAL A 102 -8.35 41.63 12.14
C VAL A 102 -9.75 41.40 11.60
N ASP A 103 -9.86 40.96 10.35
CA ASP A 103 -11.09 40.34 9.88
C ASP A 103 -11.21 38.94 10.50
N MET A 104 -11.93 38.86 11.62
CA MET A 104 -12.05 37.62 12.38
C MET A 104 -12.86 36.55 11.62
N LYS A 105 -13.75 36.95 10.70
CA LYS A 105 -14.48 36.01 9.85
C LYS A 105 -13.57 35.37 8.82
N GLU A 106 -12.70 36.16 8.20
CA GLU A 106 -11.70 35.65 7.26
C GLU A 106 -10.70 34.71 7.96
N PHE A 107 -10.25 35.09 9.15
CA PHE A 107 -9.35 34.26 9.96
C PHE A 107 -9.99 32.91 10.33
N GLU A 108 -11.21 32.90 10.85
CA GLU A 108 -11.93 31.66 11.20
C GLU A 108 -12.13 30.75 9.98
N ALA A 109 -12.47 31.33 8.81
CA ALA A 109 -12.63 30.58 7.57
C ALA A 109 -11.31 29.95 7.10
N LEU A 110 -10.20 30.69 7.16
CA LEU A 110 -8.86 30.17 6.81
C LEU A 110 -8.40 29.09 7.80
N HIS A 111 -8.65 29.28 9.09
CA HIS A 111 -8.31 28.31 10.13
C HIS A 111 -9.09 26.99 9.95
N ALA A 112 -10.40 27.06 9.69
CA ALA A 112 -11.21 25.88 9.40
C ALA A 112 -10.74 25.16 8.12
N SER A 113 -10.44 25.92 7.06
CA SER A 113 -9.91 25.36 5.81
C SER A 113 -8.54 24.69 5.99
N PHE A 114 -7.66 25.28 6.80
CA PHE A 114 -6.37 24.70 7.17
C PHE A 114 -6.56 23.36 7.89
N GLY A 115 -7.39 23.35 8.94
CA GLY A 115 -7.67 22.14 9.72
C GLY A 115 -8.21 21.00 8.86
N TYR A 116 -9.15 21.29 7.96
CA TYR A 116 -9.69 20.30 7.02
C TYR A 116 -8.60 19.74 6.07
N LYS A 117 -7.80 20.62 5.45
CA LYS A 117 -6.74 20.20 4.52
C LYS A 117 -5.64 19.41 5.24
N PHE A 118 -5.30 19.78 6.47
CA PHE A 118 -4.33 19.06 7.30
C PHE A 118 -4.84 17.67 7.69
N ALA A 119 -6.10 17.55 8.13
CA ALA A 119 -6.71 16.25 8.44
C ALA A 119 -6.75 15.33 7.21
N ARG A 120 -7.04 15.89 6.03
CA ARG A 120 -7.02 15.14 4.77
C ARG A 120 -5.61 14.68 4.39
N LEU A 121 -4.59 15.51 4.59
CA LEU A 121 -3.20 15.14 4.39
C LEU A 121 -2.81 13.98 5.32
N ASP A 122 -3.11 14.08 6.61
CA ASP A 122 -2.81 13.05 7.61
C ASP A 122 -3.48 11.71 7.28
N ALA A 123 -4.77 11.73 6.92
CA ALA A 123 -5.50 10.53 6.50
C ALA A 123 -4.87 9.88 5.24
N THR A 124 -4.40 10.69 4.30
CA THR A 124 -3.76 10.22 3.06
C THR A 124 -2.39 9.59 3.37
N LEU A 125 -1.59 10.22 4.24
CA LEU A 125 -0.31 9.69 4.71
C LEU A 125 -0.50 8.38 5.48
N MET A 126 -1.48 8.30 6.39
CA MET A 126 -1.79 7.08 7.13
C MET A 126 -2.25 5.95 6.21
N SER A 127 -3.03 6.25 5.17
CA SER A 127 -3.44 5.27 4.16
C SER A 127 -2.23 4.71 3.38
N MET A 128 -1.28 5.58 3.00
CA MET A 128 -0.03 5.16 2.36
C MET A 128 0.86 4.34 3.30
N LEU A 129 1.01 4.76 4.54
CA LEU A 129 1.91 4.14 5.52
C LEU A 129 1.35 2.84 6.11
N ASN A 130 0.06 2.51 5.90
CA ASN A 130 -0.54 1.27 6.39
C ASN A 130 -0.14 0.04 5.54
N VAL A 131 1.16 -0.21 5.46
CA VAL A 131 1.79 -1.38 4.84
C VAL A 131 1.25 -2.68 5.45
N ALA A 132 0.93 -2.69 6.74
CA ALA A 132 0.39 -3.84 7.45
C ALA A 132 -0.98 -4.26 6.88
N ARG A 133 -1.88 -3.30 6.66
CA ARG A 133 -3.18 -3.54 6.03
C ARG A 133 -3.04 -4.04 4.59
N ARG A 134 -2.17 -3.43 3.79
CA ARG A 134 -1.96 -3.87 2.39
C ARG A 134 -1.37 -5.27 2.29
N ARG A 135 -0.45 -5.64 3.20
CA ARG A 135 0.07 -7.01 3.31
C ARG A 135 -1.01 -8.00 3.76
N LEU A 136 -1.90 -7.58 4.65
CA LEU A 136 -3.04 -8.40 5.08
C LEU A 136 -3.97 -8.67 3.89
N ASP A 137 -4.33 -7.66 3.13
CA ASP A 137 -5.21 -7.77 1.97
C ASP A 137 -4.60 -8.68 0.89
N GLY A 138 -3.32 -8.50 0.55
CA GLY A 138 -2.63 -9.37 -0.40
C GLY A 138 -2.50 -10.82 0.09
N ARG A 139 -2.27 -11.04 1.39
CA ARG A 139 -2.28 -12.37 1.99
C ARG A 139 -3.66 -13.02 1.94
N LEU A 140 -4.74 -12.26 2.16
CA LEU A 140 -6.10 -12.77 2.04
C LEU A 140 -6.40 -13.19 0.60
N GLN A 141 -6.04 -12.37 -0.40
CA GLN A 141 -6.18 -12.71 -1.82
C GLN A 141 -5.48 -14.03 -2.17
N LEU A 142 -4.24 -14.23 -1.71
CA LEU A 142 -3.52 -15.49 -1.90
C LEU A 142 -4.17 -16.66 -1.15
N THR A 143 -4.68 -16.42 0.05
CA THR A 143 -5.32 -17.46 0.87
C THR A 143 -6.62 -17.95 0.21
N ASP A 144 -7.41 -17.04 -0.36
CA ASP A 144 -8.66 -17.40 -1.02
C ASP A 144 -8.41 -18.09 -2.37
N ALA A 145 -7.42 -17.62 -3.13
CA ALA A 145 -6.95 -18.32 -4.33
C ALA A 145 -6.46 -19.75 -3.99
N ALA A 146 -5.67 -19.91 -2.92
CA ALA A 146 -5.19 -21.21 -2.49
C ALA A 146 -6.33 -22.16 -2.10
N LYS A 147 -7.36 -21.68 -1.39
CA LYS A 147 -8.56 -22.48 -1.07
C LYS A 147 -9.32 -22.92 -2.32
N SER A 148 -9.41 -22.06 -3.33
CA SER A 148 -10.10 -22.38 -4.60
C SER A 148 -9.34 -23.41 -5.46
N MET A 149 -8.03 -23.54 -5.25
CA MET A 149 -7.17 -24.51 -5.93
C MET A 149 -7.10 -25.88 -5.23
N MET A 150 -7.69 -26.03 -4.03
CA MET A 150 -7.82 -27.33 -3.36
C MET A 150 -9.14 -28.00 -3.80
N PRO A 151 -9.11 -29.12 -4.55
CA PRO A 151 -10.31 -29.86 -4.88
C PRO A 151 -10.91 -30.52 -3.63
N GLU A 152 -12.24 -30.72 -3.60
CA GLU A 152 -13.03 -31.32 -2.50
C GLU A 152 -12.60 -32.73 -2.02
N ALA A 153 -11.56 -33.33 -2.60
CA ALA A 153 -11.11 -34.69 -2.29
C ALA A 153 -10.39 -34.85 -0.93
N ASP A 154 -10.06 -33.77 -0.23
CA ASP A 154 -9.34 -33.84 1.06
C ASP A 154 -10.22 -33.59 2.30
N ARG A 155 -11.55 -33.48 2.14
CA ARG A 155 -12.48 -33.35 3.28
C ARG A 155 -12.76 -34.66 4.02
N SER A 156 -12.26 -35.80 3.56
CA SER A 156 -12.56 -37.13 4.14
C SER A 156 -11.44 -37.79 4.94
N PHE A 157 -10.29 -37.15 5.17
CA PHE A 157 -9.28 -37.67 6.11
C PHE A 157 -9.36 -36.96 7.46
N GLY A 158 -10.49 -37.16 8.14
CA GLY A 158 -10.74 -36.64 9.49
C GLY A 158 -11.83 -37.38 10.25
N LYS A 159 -12.09 -38.64 9.88
CA LYS A 159 -12.85 -39.59 10.68
C LYS A 159 -12.22 -40.98 10.58
N VAL A 160 -11.28 -41.24 11.49
CA VAL A 160 -11.17 -42.53 12.19
C VAL A 160 -10.89 -42.18 13.64
#